data_AF-A0A433WQV5-F1
#
_entry.id   AF-A0A433WQV5-F1
#
_cell.length_a   1.000
_cell.length_b   1.000
_cell.length_c   1.000
_cell.angle_alpha   90.00
_cell.angle_beta   90.00
_cell.angle_gamma   90.00
#
_symmetry.space_group_name_H-M   'P 1'
#
loop_
_entity.id
_entity.type
_entity.pdbx_description
1 polymer ?
#
loop_
_entity_poly.entity_id
_entity_poly.type
_entity_poly.pdbx_seq_one_letter_code
_entity_poly.pdbx_strand_id
1 'polypeptide(L)'
;MDELGLHKGPGVRAVTEAAGASLRFLPSYSPDFNPIEMAFSRLKAHRRRAAERTRKGLGNKVGSLIDQVTTDKCANFFTAAEYEPEREENTLGITFQKRALFFARKSRDGHLLRTVTNRATI
;
A
#
# COMPACT_ATOMS: atom_id res chain seq x y z
N MET A 1 -3.84 -5.08 -2.07
CA MET A 1 -5.09 -4.70 -2.75
C MET A 1 -6.21 -4.67 -1.72
N ASP A 2 -7.22 -3.83 -1.90
CA ASP A 2 -8.39 -3.85 -1.02
C ASP A 2 -9.26 -5.10 -1.28
N GLU A 3 -10.27 -5.31 -0.43
CA GLU A 3 -11.14 -6.50 -0.42
C GLU A 3 -12.26 -6.48 -1.47
N LEU A 4 -12.29 -5.51 -2.39
CA LEU A 4 -13.31 -5.44 -3.44
C LEU A 4 -13.33 -6.75 -4.25
N GLY A 5 -14.52 -7.30 -4.48
CA GLY A 5 -14.68 -8.61 -5.16
C GLY A 5 -14.01 -8.67 -6.54
N LEU A 6 -13.90 -7.52 -7.23
CA LEU A 6 -13.21 -7.38 -8.52
C LEU A 6 -11.71 -7.76 -8.44
N HIS A 7 -11.09 -7.59 -7.27
CA HIS A 7 -9.68 -7.87 -7.01
C HIS A 7 -9.39 -9.34 -6.73
N LYS A 8 -10.44 -10.17 -6.58
CA LYS A 8 -10.34 -11.60 -6.26
C LYS A 8 -10.59 -12.51 -7.45
N GLY A 9 -10.70 -11.94 -8.65
CA GLY A 9 -10.85 -12.70 -9.88
C GLY A 9 -9.66 -13.66 -10.11
N PRO A 10 -9.89 -14.85 -10.71
CA PRO A 10 -8.86 -15.88 -10.87
C PRO A 10 -7.64 -15.40 -11.66
N GLY A 11 -7.81 -14.47 -12.60
CA GLY A 11 -6.71 -13.88 -13.36
C GLY A 11 -5.82 -12.93 -12.57
N VAL A 12 -6.35 -12.26 -11.53
CA VAL A 12 -5.64 -11.19 -10.81
C VAL A 12 -4.39 -11.73 -10.12
N ARG A 13 -4.50 -12.89 -9.46
CA ARG A 13 -3.36 -13.54 -8.81
C ARG A 13 -2.30 -13.94 -9.83
N ALA A 14 -2.72 -14.63 -10.89
CA ALA A 14 -1.83 -15.13 -11.92
C ALA A 14 -1.00 -14.01 -12.57
N VAL A 15 -1.64 -12.90 -12.95
CA VAL A 15 -0.92 -11.76 -13.56
C VAL A 15 -0.04 -11.02 -12.56
N THR A 16 -0.44 -10.93 -11.30
CA THR A 16 0.35 -10.28 -10.24
C THR A 16 1.63 -11.07 -9.95
N GLU A 17 1.50 -12.39 -9.79
CA GLU A 17 2.62 -13.29 -9.51
C GLU A 17 3.54 -13.45 -10.72
N ALA A 18 2.99 -13.46 -11.95
CA ALA A 18 3.79 -13.44 -13.18
C ALA A 18 4.64 -12.17 -13.33
N ALA A 19 4.23 -11.05 -12.72
CA ALA A 19 5.02 -9.82 -12.66
C ALA A 19 6.07 -9.81 -11.53
N GLY A 20 6.22 -10.91 -10.78
CA GLY A 20 7.17 -11.02 -9.66
C GLY A 20 6.68 -10.39 -8.35
N ALA A 21 5.40 -10.00 -8.26
CA ALA A 21 4.82 -9.40 -7.07
C ALA A 21 4.00 -10.40 -6.25
N SER A 22 3.98 -10.22 -4.92
CA SER A 22 3.10 -11.01 -4.04
C SER A 22 1.74 -10.34 -3.88
N LEU A 23 0.64 -11.05 -4.14
CA LEU A 23 -0.71 -10.53 -3.93
C LEU A 23 -1.12 -10.62 -2.46
N ARG A 24 -1.35 -9.45 -1.84
CA ARG A 24 -1.82 -9.31 -0.45
C ARG A 24 -3.13 -8.56 -0.38
N PHE A 25 -4.06 -9.04 0.43
CA PHE A 25 -5.30 -8.33 0.71
C PHE A 25 -5.26 -7.68 2.10
N LEU A 26 -5.85 -6.49 2.21
CA LEU A 26 -5.98 -5.77 3.47
C LEU A 26 -7.17 -6.31 4.26
N PRO A 27 -7.17 -6.32 5.61
CA PRO A 27 -8.37 -6.68 6.36
C PRO A 27 -9.55 -5.78 5.96
N SER A 28 -10.77 -6.36 5.94
CA SER A 28 -11.99 -5.62 5.59
C SER A 28 -12.12 -4.33 6.39
N TYR A 29 -12.54 -3.26 5.72
CA TYR A 29 -12.75 -1.94 6.32
C TYR A 29 -11.55 -1.40 7.11
N SER A 30 -10.32 -1.68 6.66
CA SER A 30 -9.09 -1.11 7.24
C SER A 30 -8.45 -0.06 6.32
N PRO A 31 -9.12 1.08 6.06
CA PRO A 31 -8.56 2.13 5.21
C PRO A 31 -7.24 2.70 5.79
N ASP A 32 -7.08 2.66 7.11
CA ASP A 32 -5.88 3.16 7.79
C ASP A 32 -4.62 2.33 7.46
N PHE A 33 -4.78 1.08 7.03
CA PHE A 33 -3.67 0.22 6.57
C PHE A 33 -3.42 0.28 5.06
N ASN A 34 -4.12 1.18 4.36
CA ASN A 34 -3.97 1.36 2.92
C ASN A 34 -3.16 2.63 2.62
N PRO A 35 -1.85 2.52 2.31
CA PRO A 35 -0.99 3.68 2.10
C PRO A 35 -1.44 4.58 0.93
N ILE A 36 -2.23 4.05 -0.01
CA ILE A 36 -2.78 4.83 -1.12
C ILE A 36 -3.81 5.88 -0.66
N GLU A 37 -4.47 5.68 0.48
CA GLU A 37 -5.50 6.60 0.99
C GLU A 37 -4.90 7.97 1.35
N MET A 38 -3.67 7.97 1.88
CA MET A 38 -2.93 9.20 2.17
C MET A 38 -2.51 9.92 0.90
N ALA A 39 -2.03 9.17 -0.10
CA ALA A 39 -1.70 9.72 -1.41
C ALA A 39 -2.94 10.34 -2.07
N PHE A 40 -4.08 9.64 -2.06
CA PHE A 40 -5.34 10.15 -2.59
C PHE A 40 -5.86 11.36 -1.82
N SER A 41 -5.71 11.40 -0.50
CA SER A 41 -6.12 12.55 0.31
C SER A 41 -5.34 13.80 -0.08
N ARG A 42 -4.02 13.69 -0.28
CA ARG A 42 -3.18 14.78 -0.82
C ARG A 42 -3.59 15.16 -2.24
N LEU A 43 -3.77 14.19 -3.14
CA LEU A 43 -4.19 14.45 -4.52
C LEU A 43 -5.53 15.19 -4.58
N LYS A 44 -6.52 14.75 -3.78
CA LYS A 44 -7.83 15.40 -3.66
C LYS A 44 -7.71 16.84 -3.17
N ALA A 45 -6.86 17.11 -2.18
CA ALA A 45 -6.63 18.47 -1.68
C ALA A 45 -6.07 19.40 -2.76
N HIS A 46 -5.04 18.93 -3.48
CA HIS A 46 -4.44 19.71 -4.58
C HIS A 46 -5.41 19.91 -5.74
N ARG A 47 -6.19 18.89 -6.10
CA ARG A 47 -7.23 19.00 -7.12
C ARG A 47 -8.29 20.03 -6.75
N ARG A 48 -8.79 20.01 -5.50
CA ARG A 48 -9.78 20.99 -5.01
C ARG A 48 -9.24 22.42 -5.08
N ARG A 49 -7.96 22.61 -4.74
CA ARG A 49 -7.27 23.91 -4.84
C ARG A 49 -7.12 24.39 -6.28
N ALA A 50 -6.90 23.48 -7.23
CA ALA A 50 -6.74 23.84 -8.64
C ALA A 50 -8.05 24.29 -9.31
N ALA A 51 -9.21 23.87 -8.77
CA ALA A 51 -10.55 24.28 -9.20
C ALA A 51 -10.87 24.13 -10.70
N GLU A 52 -10.12 23.30 -11.43
CA GLU A 52 -10.26 23.05 -12.86
C GLU A 52 -11.62 22.45 -13.21
N ARG A 53 -12.25 22.98 -14.28
CA ARG A 53 -13.63 22.66 -14.67
C ARG A 53 -13.75 21.94 -16.01
N THR A 54 -12.62 21.72 -16.69
CA THR A 54 -12.59 20.97 -17.95
C THR A 54 -12.04 19.56 -17.73
N ARG A 55 -12.55 18.58 -18.49
CA ARG A 55 -12.04 17.20 -18.44
C ARG A 55 -10.55 17.13 -18.78
N LYS A 56 -10.13 17.85 -19.84
CA LYS A 56 -8.75 17.90 -20.30
C LYS A 56 -7.83 18.56 -19.26
N GLY A 57 -8.22 19.73 -18.76
CA GLY A 57 -7.46 20.41 -17.72
C GLY A 57 -7.34 19.56 -16.46
N LEU A 58 -8.42 18.87 -16.07
CA LEU A 58 -8.41 18.01 -14.89
C LEU A 58 -7.43 16.85 -15.07
N GLY A 59 -7.44 16.19 -16.23
CA GLY A 59 -6.49 15.13 -16.56
C GLY A 59 -5.04 15.61 -16.51
N ASN A 60 -4.74 16.73 -17.16
CA ASN A 60 -3.41 17.34 -17.14
C ASN A 60 -2.97 17.70 -15.72
N LYS A 61 -3.89 18.24 -14.92
CA LYS A 61 -3.60 18.62 -13.54
C LYS A 61 -3.31 17.41 -12.68
N VAL A 62 -4.11 16.35 -12.78
CA VAL A 62 -3.88 15.08 -12.07
C VAL A 62 -2.52 14.50 -12.45
N GLY A 63 -2.15 14.47 -13.74
CA GLY A 63 -0.82 14.05 -14.19
C GLY A 63 0.30 14.82 -13.49
N SER A 64 0.25 16.16 -13.54
CA SER A 64 1.26 17.02 -12.88
C SER A 64 1.32 16.87 -11.35
N LEU A 65 0.26 16.37 -10.72
CA LEU A 65 0.21 16.13 -9.28
C LEU A 65 0.78 14.76 -8.93
N ILE A 66 0.61 13.76 -9.80
CA ILE A 66 1.25 12.45 -9.66
C ILE A 66 2.77 12.59 -9.75
N ASP A 67 3.28 13.43 -10.65
CA ASP A 67 4.72 13.71 -10.79
C ASP A 67 5.35 14.31 -9.52
N GLN A 68 4.54 14.84 -8.60
CA GLN A 68 5.00 15.38 -7.32
C GLN A 68 5.11 14.31 -6.21
N VAL A 69 4.68 13.08 -6.47
CA VAL A 69 4.78 11.96 -5.54
C VAL A 69 6.18 11.36 -5.66
N THR A 70 7.09 11.82 -4.80
CA THR A 70 8.48 11.34 -4.75
C THR A 70 8.60 10.05 -3.94
N THR A 71 9.71 9.33 -4.10
CA THR A 71 10.05 8.12 -3.32
C THR A 71 9.94 8.37 -1.81
N ASP A 72 10.45 9.51 -1.33
CA ASP A 72 10.35 9.88 0.09
C ASP A 72 8.90 10.07 0.55
N LYS A 73 8.03 10.63 -0.31
CA LYS A 73 6.61 10.76 0.00
C LYS A 73 5.94 9.39 0.06
N CYS A 74 6.27 8.50 -0.88
CA CYS A 74 5.80 7.11 -0.83
C CYS A 74 6.21 6.45 0.49
N ALA A 75 7.49 6.53 0.88
CA ALA A 75 7.96 5.96 2.13
C ALA A 75 7.23 6.50 3.36
N ASN A 76 6.90 7.80 3.36
CA ASN A 76 6.10 8.41 4.43
C ASN A 76 4.66 7.87 4.46
N PHE A 77 4.04 7.60 3.31
CA PHE A 77 2.70 7.01 3.26
C PHE A 77 2.69 5.57 3.79
N PHE A 78 3.71 4.78 3.45
CA PHE A 78 3.88 3.43 3.99
C PHE A 78 4.11 3.45 5.50
N THR A 79 5.01 4.31 5.99
CA THR A 79 5.26 4.48 7.42
C THR A 79 3.99 4.82 8.19
N ALA A 80 3.19 5.76 7.67
CA ALA A 80 1.96 6.18 8.32
C ALA A 80 0.82 5.16 8.24
N ALA A 81 0.87 4.21 7.30
CA ALA A 81 -0.01 3.04 7.25
C ALA A 81 0.55 1.83 8.03
N GLU A 82 1.49 2.07 8.95
CA GLU A 82 2.14 1.09 9.83
C GLU A 82 3.04 0.07 9.12
N TYR A 83 3.61 0.44 7.96
CA TYR A 83 4.64 -0.35 7.30
C TYR A 83 6.04 0.20 7.60
N GLU A 84 6.95 -0.67 8.01
CA GLU A 84 8.34 -0.37 8.30
C GLU A 84 9.22 -0.69 7.08
N PRO A 85 10.11 0.23 6.65
CA PRO A 85 11.04 -0.07 5.56
C PRO A 85 12.02 -1.17 5.97
N GLU A 86 12.10 -2.23 5.17
CA GLU A 86 13.17 -3.22 5.23
C GLU A 86 14.43 -2.58 4.65
N ARG A 87 15.38 -2.21 5.52
CA ARG A 87 16.72 -1.80 5.07
C ARG A 87 17.57 -3.06 4.87
N GLU A 88 17.49 -3.69 3.70
CA GLU A 88 18.58 -4.55 3.24
C GLU A 88 19.60 -3.66 2.51
N GLU A 89 20.87 -3.67 2.95
CA GLU A 89 21.94 -2.76 2.49
C GLU A 89 22.38 -2.97 1.03
N ASN A 90 21.63 -3.73 0.22
CA ASN A 90 22.14 -4.23 -1.04
C ASN A 90 21.10 -4.47 -2.13
N THR A 91 20.21 -3.53 -2.47
CA THR A 91 19.69 -3.40 -3.86
C THR A 91 18.83 -2.15 -4.06
N LEU A 92 18.65 -1.75 -5.32
CA LEU A 92 18.07 -0.49 -5.82
C LEU A 92 16.56 -0.25 -5.53
N GLY A 93 16.00 -0.80 -4.46
CA GLY A 93 14.57 -0.66 -4.12
C GLY A 93 14.31 -0.68 -2.61
N ILE A 94 13.35 0.14 -2.15
CA ILE A 94 12.93 0.19 -0.74
C ILE A 94 11.79 -0.81 -0.54
N THR A 95 12.05 -1.86 0.23
CA THR A 95 11.03 -2.87 0.60
C THR A 95 10.31 -2.43 1.88
N PHE A 96 9.02 -2.77 2.06
CA PHE A 96 8.23 -2.39 3.25
C PHE A 96 7.57 -3.61 3.90
N GLN A 97 7.66 -3.72 5.23
CA GLN A 97 7.04 -4.76 6.04
C GLN A 97 5.91 -4.20 6.87
N LYS A 98 4.77 -4.88 6.96
CA LYS A 98 3.77 -4.46 7.95
C LYS A 98 4.37 -4.67 9.34
N ARG A 99 4.34 -3.65 10.21
CA ARG A 99 4.69 -3.84 11.63
C ARG A 99 3.89 -5.03 12.16
N ALA A 100 4.58 -5.98 12.79
CA ALA A 100 3.93 -7.09 13.45
C ALA A 100 3.04 -6.53 14.58
N LEU A 101 1.76 -6.30 14.30
CA LEU A 101 0.77 -6.27 15.36
C LEU A 101 0.84 -7.64 16.03
N PHE A 102 1.35 -7.66 17.25
CA PHE A 102 1.32 -8.80 18.14
C PHE A 102 -0.15 -9.07 18.50
N PHE A 103 -0.95 -9.62 17.59
CA PHE A 103 -2.24 -10.21 17.93
C PHE A 103 -1.93 -11.53 18.63
N ALA A 104 -1.61 -11.44 19.91
CA ALA A 104 -1.61 -12.57 20.81
C ALA A 104 -3.05 -13.10 20.94
N ARG A 105 -3.49 -13.93 20.00
CA ARG A 105 -4.56 -14.88 20.31
C ARG A 105 -3.91 -15.94 21.18
N LYS A 106 -4.05 -15.81 22.50
CA LYS A 106 -3.61 -16.83 23.46
C LYS A 106 -4.27 -18.16 23.06
N SER A 107 -3.50 -19.04 22.42
CA SER A 107 -3.89 -20.43 22.26
C SER A 107 -3.95 -21.03 23.67
N ARG A 108 -4.97 -21.85 23.95
CA ARG A 108 -5.13 -22.47 25.27
C ARG A 108 -4.04 -23.50 25.59
N ASP A 109 -3.20 -23.86 24.61
CA ASP A 109 -2.36 -25.07 24.68
C ASP A 109 -0.85 -24.80 24.70
N GLY A 110 -0.39 -23.61 25.11
CA GLY A 110 1.01 -23.40 25.54
C GLY A 110 2.12 -23.56 24.48
N HIS A 111 1.80 -23.83 23.22
CA HIS A 111 2.79 -23.90 22.15
C HIS A 111 2.97 -22.56 21.42
N LEU A 112 4.22 -22.09 21.38
CA LEU A 112 4.67 -20.93 20.62
C LEU A 112 4.43 -21.17 19.12
N LEU A 113 3.40 -20.51 18.55
CA LEU A 113 3.16 -20.55 17.12
C LEU A 113 4.25 -19.72 16.41
N ARG A 114 4.87 -20.33 15.40
CA ARG A 114 5.93 -19.75 14.56
C ARG A 114 5.58 -18.32 14.12
N THR A 115 6.52 -17.40 14.30
CA THR A 115 6.49 -16.07 13.72
C THR A 115 6.51 -16.18 12.19
N VAL A 116 5.41 -15.78 11.54
CA VAL A 116 5.39 -15.58 10.09
C VAL A 116 5.80 -14.13 9.83
N THR A 117 7.09 -13.91 9.59
CA THR A 117 7.61 -12.65 9.07
C THR A 117 7.12 -12.48 7.63
N ASN A 118 6.53 -11.33 7.33
CA ASN A 118 5.56 -11.21 6.25
C ASN A 118 6.03 -10.22 5.17
N ARG A 119 6.93 -10.67 4.28
CA ARG A 119 7.68 -9.85 3.29
C ARG A 119 6.88 -9.26 2.13
N ALA A 120 6.73 -7.93 2.05
CA ALA A 120 6.10 -7.25 0.90
C ALA A 120 7.10 -6.40 0.10
N THR A 121 7.36 -6.80 -1.14
CA THR A 121 8.24 -6.09 -2.09
C THR A 121 7.44 -5.10 -2.94
N ILE A 122 7.96 -3.88 -3.14
CA ILE A 122 7.42 -2.85 -4.04
C ILE A 122 8.49 -2.50 -5.06
#